data_AF-A0A350NVJ8-F1
#
_entry.id   AF-A0A350NVJ8-F1
#
_cell.length_a   1.000
_cell.length_b   1.000
_cell.length_c   1.000
_cell.angle_alpha   90.00
_cell.angle_beta   90.00
_cell.angle_gamma   90.00
#
_symmetry.space_group_name_H-M   'P 1'
#
loop_
_entity.id
_entity.type
_entity.pdbx_description
1 polymer ?
#
loop_
_entity_poly.entity_id
_entity_poly.type
_entity_poly.pdbx_seq_one_letter_code
_entity_poly.pdbx_strand_id
1 'polypeptide(L)' 'MLELCKNVLSRVCFDRKLFARELAKSVRYLKGDELKQLHDWCLKQFSRRYRELIDRTFLQVGVA' A
#
# COMPACT_ATOMS: atom_id res chain seq x y z
N MET A 1 -10.80 -7.63 -3.02
CA MET A 1 -10.75 -6.37 -2.25
C MET A 1 -9.64 -5.45 -2.74
N LEU A 2 -8.62 -6.01 -3.40
CA LEU A 2 -7.45 -5.33 -3.95
C LEU A 2 -7.75 -4.08 -4.80
N GLU A 3 -8.66 -4.16 -5.76
CA GLU A 3 -8.92 -3.04 -6.69
C GLU A 3 -9.49 -1.79 -5.99
N LEU A 4 -10.32 -1.95 -4.96
CA LEU A 4 -10.78 -0.80 -4.17
C LEU A 4 -9.60 -0.13 -3.46
N CYS A 5 -8.69 -0.92 -2.88
CA CYS A 5 -7.50 -0.40 -2.20
C CYS A 5 -6.61 0.39 -3.17
N LYS A 6 -6.36 -0.15 -4.38
CA LYS A 6 -5.61 0.54 -5.43
C LYS A 6 -6.27 1.87 -5.82
N ASN A 7 -7.59 1.88 -6.00
CA ASN A 7 -8.36 3.09 -6.34
C ASN A 7 -8.28 4.16 -5.24
N VAL A 8 -8.46 3.76 -3.97
CA VAL A 8 -8.35 4.69 -2.84
C VAL A 8 -6.94 5.26 -2.74
N LEU A 9 -5.91 4.41 -2.77
CA LEU A 9 -4.50 4.83 -2.69
C LEU A 9 -4.12 5.80 -3.81
N SER A 10 -4.58 5.54 -5.03
CA SER A 10 -4.37 6.44 -6.18
C SER A 10 -4.99 7.81 -5.96
N ARG A 11 -6.18 7.87 -5.35
CA ARG A 11 -6.86 9.14 -5.06
C ARG A 11 -6.21 9.92 -3.93
N VAL A 12 -5.59 9.26 -2.96
CA VAL A 12 -5.00 9.95 -1.79
C VAL A 12 -3.48 10.16 -1.88
N CYS A 13 -2.83 9.71 -2.97
CA CYS A 13 -1.37 9.72 -3.09
C CYS A 13 -0.73 11.12 -3.08
N PHE A 14 -1.51 12.19 -3.26
CA PHE A 14 -1.01 13.56 -3.18
C PHE A 14 -0.66 13.99 -1.75
N ASP A 15 -1.31 13.40 -0.73
CA ASP A 15 -1.09 13.70 0.69
C ASP A 15 -0.41 12.51 1.39
N ARG A 16 0.80 12.74 1.90
CA ARG A 16 1.62 11.70 2.53
C ARG A 16 0.96 11.09 3.77
N LYS A 17 0.29 11.91 4.61
CA LYS A 17 -0.36 11.43 5.84
C LYS A 17 -1.61 10.62 5.51
N LEU A 18 -2.40 11.08 4.54
CA LEU A 18 -3.59 10.35 4.11
C LEU A 18 -3.24 9.04 3.40
N PHE A 19 -2.23 9.07 2.52
CA PHE A 19 -1.70 7.86 1.87
C PHE A 19 -1.22 6.84 2.90
N ALA A 20 -0.45 7.25 3.92
CA ALA A 20 -0.02 6.35 4.99
C ALA A 20 -1.20 5.69 5.72
N ARG A 21 -2.25 6.46 6.04
CA ARG A 21 -3.44 5.95 6.73
C ARG A 21 -4.20 4.93 5.88
N GLU A 22 -4.45 5.24 4.61
CA GLU A 22 -5.17 4.33 3.71
C GLU A 22 -4.34 3.11 3.32
N LEU A 23 -3.01 3.24 3.24
CA LEU A 23 -2.12 2.11 3.03
C LEU A 23 -2.21 1.14 4.20
N ALA A 24 -2.05 1.61 5.44
CA ALA A 24 -2.17 0.78 6.63
C ALA A 24 -3.53 0.06 6.72
N LYS A 25 -4.63 0.72 6.33
CA LYS A 25 -5.94 0.06 6.22
C LYS A 25 -5.95 -1.03 5.15
N SER A 26 -5.42 -0.73 3.97
CA SER A 26 -5.38 -1.67 2.84
C SER A 26 -4.63 -2.96 3.22
N VAL A 27 -3.46 -2.84 3.86
CA VAL A 27 -2.65 -4.01 4.28
C VAL A 27 -3.38 -4.86 5.34
N ARG A 28 -4.28 -4.28 6.13
CA ARG A 28 -5.11 -5.02 7.10
C ARG A 28 -6.33 -5.72 6.46
N TYR A 29 -6.85 -5.20 5.36
CA TYR A 29 -8.01 -5.77 4.66
C TYR A 29 -7.64 -6.92 3.73
N LEU A 30 -6.43 -6.91 3.17
CA LEU A 30 -5.98 -7.93 2.23
C LEU A 30 -5.22 -9.06 2.95
N LYS A 31 -5.20 -10.24 2.33
CA LYS A 31 -4.50 -11.43 2.85
C LYS A 31 -3.85 -12.20 1.71
N GLY A 32 -2.81 -12.96 2.04
CA GLY A 32 -2.16 -13.88 1.10
C GLY A 32 -1.71 -13.19 -0.18
N ASP A 33 -2.21 -13.68 -1.32
CA ASP A 33 -1.77 -13.22 -2.64
C ASP A 33 -2.17 -11.78 -2.97
N GLU A 34 -3.37 -11.33 -2.56
CA GLU A 34 -3.80 -9.94 -2.76
C GLU A 34 -2.84 -8.95 -2.06
N LEU A 35 -2.25 -9.36 -0.93
CA LEU A 35 -1.31 -8.54 -0.18
C LEU A 35 0.01 -8.35 -0.93
N LYS A 36 0.54 -9.43 -1.53
CA LYS A 36 1.73 -9.38 -2.39
C LYS A 36 1.48 -8.54 -3.64
N GLN A 37 0.34 -8.75 -4.31
CA GLN A 37 -0.04 -7.96 -5.47
C GLN A 37 -0.18 -6.46 -5.15
N LEU A 38 -0.70 -6.11 -3.95
CA LEU A 38 -0.76 -4.72 -3.52
C LEU A 38 0.63 -4.13 -3.29
N HIS A 39 1.55 -4.87 -2.67
CA HIS A 39 2.92 -4.44 -2.41
C HIS A 39 3.65 -4.09 -3.72
N ASP A 40 3.67 -5.03 -4.67
CA ASP A 40 4.34 -4.86 -5.96
C ASP A 40 3.76 -3.68 -6.74
N TRP A 41 2.44 -3.54 -6.72
CA TRP A 41 1.77 -2.42 -7.36
C TRP A 41 2.12 -1.08 -6.68
N CYS A 42 2.17 -1.01 -5.35
CA CYS A 42 2.57 0.20 -4.63
C CYS A 42 4.01 0.61 -4.96
N LEU A 43 4.94 -0.36 -5.01
CA LEU A 43 6.32 -0.11 -5.41
C LEU A 43 6.40 0.41 -6.84
N LYS A 44 5.65 -0.19 -7.78
CA LYS A 44 5.62 0.26 -9.17
C LYS A 44 5.09 1.69 -9.32
N GLN A 45 4.02 2.04 -8.63
CA GLN A 45 3.35 3.35 -8.80
C GLN A 45 3.97 4.47 -7.96
N PHE A 46 4.42 4.17 -6.74
CA PHE A 46 4.67 5.19 -5.72
C PHE A 46 6.06 5.14 -5.10
N SER A 47 6.93 4.19 -5.48
CA SER A 47 8.28 4.07 -4.91
C SER A 47 9.09 5.37 -4.96
N ARG A 48 8.98 6.14 -6.05
CA ARG A 48 9.71 7.42 -6.19
C ARG A 48 9.46 8.41 -5.04
N ARG A 49 8.28 8.36 -4.41
CA ARG A 49 7.88 9.29 -3.33
C ARG A 49 7.71 8.61 -1.98
N TYR A 50 7.31 7.35 -1.96
CA TYR A 50 6.86 6.66 -0.76
C TYR A 50 7.53 5.30 -0.51
N ARG A 51 8.67 4.99 -1.15
CA ARG A 51 9.37 3.70 -0.97
C ARG A 51 9.51 3.28 0.49
N GLU A 52 10.11 4.14 1.30
CA GLU A 52 10.36 3.85 2.72
C GLU A 52 9.06 3.63 3.51
N LEU A 53 8.01 4.40 3.22
CA LEU A 53 6.71 4.25 3.86
C LEU A 53 6.05 2.91 3.47
N ILE A 54 6.14 2.53 2.20
CA ILE A 54 5.60 1.26 1.69
C ILE A 54 6.32 0.11 2.37
N ASP A 55 7.66 0.05 2.27
CA ASP A 55 8.45 -1.04 2.85
C ASP A 55 8.16 -1.21 4.34
N ARG A 56 8.15 -0.11 5.12
CA ARG A 56 7.83 -0.15 6.56
C ARG A 56 6.42 -0.69 6.85
N THR A 57 5.43 -0.36 6.02
CA THR A 57 4.04 -0.78 6.25
C THR A 57 3.87 -2.28 5.97
N PHE A 58 4.53 -2.82 4.95
CA PHE A 58 4.42 -4.24 4.58
C PHE A 58 5.30 -5.16 5.46
N LEU A 59 6.44 -4.66 5.95
CA LEU A 59 7.25 -5.37 6.95
C LEU A 59 6.47 -5.70 8.23
N GLN A 60 5.56 -4.82 8.68
CA GLN A 60 4.74 -5.05 9.87
C GLN A 60 3.75 -6.21 9.73
N VAL A 61 3.44 -6.64 8.51
CA VAL A 61 2.42 -7.65 8.22
C VAL A 61 3.04 -8.94 7.65
N GLY A 62 4.37 -9.07 7.72
CA GLY A 62 5.09 -10.28 7.33
C GLY A 62 5.12 -10.55 5.83
N VAL A 63 5.04 -9.50 5.00
CA VAL A 63 5.25 -9.62 3.56
C VAL A 63 6.73 -9.45 3.29
N ALA A 64 7.39 -10.58 3.01
CA ALA A 64 8.77 -10.66 2.57
C ALA A 64 8.86 -10.60 1.04
#